data_AF-A0A523VV91-F1
#
_entry.id   AF-A0A523VV91-F1
#
_cell.length_a   1.000
_cell.length_b   1.000
_cell.length_c   1.000
_cell.angle_alpha   90.00
_cell.angle_beta   90.00
_cell.angle_gamma   90.00
#
_symmetry.space_group_name_H-M   'P 1'
#
loop_
_entity.id
_entity.type
_entity.pdbx_description
1 polymer ?
#
loop_
_entity_poly.entity_id
_entity_poly.type
_entity_poly.pdbx_seq_one_letter_code
_entity_poly.pdbx_strand_id
1 'polypeptide(L)'
;MEKDKKNILAYNFELGKIFNILDGLLEDFQNFTWLCTICKKPLFYNEDLNCFLHKGNRSYCFEPETIEHKTMKAYWYVMFPKFNQVSLKKLEYKIGDQIADVYFELRNGKKVVIECQNSQISKRKLIERTKNYTSKGIYVLWIFNGYGTCVSDKKNPKIEEEVGVLGMEKRVHSLYGGRVYYMNVLGKKIVNPPFALHLTPFFKHKESEYNYLGYDKYYKDKRSTILGKILDYKIICIEDKGYKLARFTDKHVSTLCTEQINRHIRGICLKKKLKGETINDMINISLKSIISEVKNQYGFHLPHLILKKSKKIKKISIKKLLDDKYNIHDVITVRISDYLESQ
;
A
#
# COMPACT_ATOMS: atom_id res chain seq x y z
N MET A 1 -2.47 28.40 -29.25
CA MET A 1 -3.08 28.17 -30.58
C MET A 1 -1.98 27.53 -31.41
N GLU A 2 -1.99 26.25 -31.81
CA GLU A 2 -3.08 25.41 -32.32
C GLU A 2 -3.71 24.46 -31.30
N LYS A 3 -5.05 24.39 -31.36
CA LYS A 3 -5.90 23.40 -30.72
C LYS A 3 -5.73 22.05 -31.42
N ASP A 4 -5.94 20.97 -30.66
CA ASP A 4 -6.32 19.62 -31.09
C ASP A 4 -6.70 19.47 -32.57
N LYS A 5 -5.74 19.09 -33.42
CA LYS A 5 -6.10 18.45 -34.68
C LYS A 5 -6.09 16.94 -34.45
N LYS A 6 -7.26 16.40 -34.09
CA LYS A 6 -7.54 14.97 -34.32
C LYS A 6 -7.22 14.70 -35.79
N ASN A 7 -6.25 13.83 -36.06
CA ASN A 7 -5.96 13.43 -37.44
C ASN A 7 -7.09 12.51 -37.91
N ILE A 8 -8.11 13.14 -38.47
CA ILE A 8 -9.23 12.48 -39.15
C ILE A 8 -8.85 12.04 -40.57
N LEU A 9 -7.69 12.52 -41.08
CA LEU A 9 -7.18 12.23 -42.41
C LEU A 9 -5.99 11.26 -42.37
N ALA A 10 -6.02 10.25 -43.22
CA ALA A 10 -4.85 9.39 -43.51
C ALA A 10 -4.82 8.99 -44.99
N TYR A 11 -3.63 8.76 -45.51
CA TYR A 11 -3.43 8.17 -46.83
C TYR A 11 -3.44 6.66 -46.71
N ASN A 12 -4.28 5.99 -47.49
CA ASN A 12 -4.28 4.53 -47.61
C ASN A 12 -3.29 4.14 -48.71
N PHE A 13 -2.28 3.35 -48.35
CA PHE A 13 -1.20 3.00 -49.29
C PHE A 13 -1.69 2.12 -50.42
N GLU A 14 -2.52 1.13 -50.12
CA GLU A 14 -3.03 0.15 -51.08
C GLU A 14 -4.02 0.77 -52.08
N LEU A 15 -4.87 1.68 -51.62
CA LEU A 15 -5.90 2.34 -52.44
C LEU A 15 -5.44 3.64 -53.09
N GLY A 16 -4.22 4.10 -52.79
CA GLY A 16 -3.63 5.28 -53.43
C GLY A 16 -4.34 6.60 -53.13
N LYS A 17 -5.16 6.70 -52.07
CA LYS A 17 -6.00 7.88 -51.80
C LYS A 17 -6.05 8.28 -50.32
N ILE A 18 -6.41 9.53 -50.08
CA ILE A 18 -6.63 10.08 -48.74
C ILE A 18 -8.06 9.77 -48.30
N PHE A 19 -8.21 9.29 -47.07
CA PHE A 19 -9.47 9.05 -46.41
C PHE A 19 -9.68 10.02 -45.26
N ASN A 20 -10.93 10.43 -45.09
CA ASN A 20 -11.41 11.13 -43.92
C ASN A 20 -12.34 10.20 -43.14
N ILE A 21 -12.07 10.02 -41.85
CA ILE A 21 -12.89 9.18 -40.97
C ILE A 21 -14.35 9.65 -40.92
N LEU A 22 -14.60 10.96 -41.11
CA LEU A 22 -15.95 11.51 -41.12
C LEU A 22 -16.79 11.07 -42.34
N ASP A 23 -16.14 10.59 -43.41
CA ASP A 23 -16.81 10.16 -44.64
C ASP A 23 -17.15 8.65 -44.61
N GLY A 24 -16.89 7.99 -43.47
CA GLY A 24 -17.07 6.55 -43.28
C GLY A 24 -15.78 5.75 -43.51
N LEU A 25 -15.59 4.71 -42.71
CA LEU A 25 -14.49 3.76 -42.87
C LEU A 25 -14.93 2.57 -43.72
N LEU A 26 -13.99 2.02 -44.49
CA LEU A 26 -14.22 0.80 -45.25
C LEU A 26 -14.39 -0.40 -44.30
N GLU A 27 -15.15 -1.40 -44.72
CA GLU A 27 -15.09 -2.73 -44.11
C GLU A 27 -13.64 -3.24 -44.18
N ASP A 28 -13.17 -3.86 -43.10
CA ASP A 28 -11.78 -4.32 -42.94
C ASP A 28 -10.68 -3.24 -42.91
N PHE A 29 -11.01 -2.00 -42.50
CA PHE A 29 -10.04 -0.89 -42.41
C PHE A 29 -8.76 -1.20 -41.60
N GLN A 30 -8.81 -2.18 -40.67
CA GLN A 30 -7.66 -2.61 -39.87
C GLN A 30 -6.57 -3.32 -40.69
N ASN A 31 -6.90 -3.83 -41.88
CA ASN A 31 -5.98 -4.57 -42.76
C ASN A 31 -5.17 -3.67 -43.71
N PHE A 32 -5.43 -2.36 -43.73
CA PHE A 32 -4.75 -1.43 -44.61
C PHE A 32 -3.56 -0.72 -43.98
N THR A 33 -2.61 -0.32 -44.81
CA THR A 33 -1.47 0.49 -44.39
C THR A 33 -1.83 1.97 -44.47
N TRP A 34 -2.03 2.58 -43.32
CA TRP A 34 -2.34 4.00 -43.19
C TRP A 34 -1.06 4.82 -43.04
N LEU A 35 -0.93 5.91 -43.78
CA LEU A 35 0.20 6.84 -43.73
C LEU A 35 -0.27 8.26 -43.40
N CYS A 36 0.52 8.99 -42.62
CA CYS A 36 0.25 10.39 -42.35
C CYS A 36 0.36 11.21 -43.63
N THR A 37 -0.67 12.01 -43.92
CA THR A 37 -0.70 12.90 -45.09
C THR A 37 0.45 13.90 -45.11
N ILE A 38 0.94 14.30 -43.92
CA ILE A 38 2.02 15.26 -43.71
C ILE A 38 3.39 14.58 -43.76
N CYS A 39 3.70 13.68 -42.82
CA CYS A 39 5.05 13.15 -42.66
C CYS A 39 5.28 11.78 -43.30
N LYS A 40 4.26 11.21 -43.97
CA LYS A 40 4.30 9.92 -44.68
C LYS A 40 4.70 8.70 -43.83
N LYS A 41 4.67 8.82 -42.50
CA LYS A 41 4.97 7.71 -41.58
C LYS A 41 3.72 6.86 -41.30
N PRO A 42 3.89 5.58 -40.91
CA PRO A 42 2.77 4.70 -40.59
C PRO A 42 1.89 5.21 -39.46
N LEU A 43 0.59 5.10 -39.67
CA LEU A 43 -0.49 5.37 -38.74
C LEU A 43 -1.25 4.08 -38.42
N PHE A 44 -1.95 4.07 -37.30
CA PHE A 44 -2.97 3.09 -36.96
C PHE A 44 -4.26 3.83 -36.58
N TYR A 45 -5.41 3.21 -36.80
CA TYR A 45 -6.70 3.77 -36.39
C TYR A 45 -7.01 3.42 -34.93
N ASN A 46 -7.50 4.40 -34.17
CA ASN A 46 -7.99 4.21 -32.81
C ASN A 46 -9.51 4.40 -32.78
N GLU A 47 -10.23 3.31 -32.50
CA GLU A 47 -11.71 3.27 -32.44
C GLU A 47 -12.27 4.17 -31.34
N ASP A 48 -11.68 4.14 -30.13
CA ASP A 48 -12.15 4.92 -28.98
C ASP A 48 -12.10 6.44 -29.22
N LEU A 49 -11.09 6.90 -29.97
CA LEU A 49 -10.85 8.31 -30.25
C LEU A 49 -11.39 8.75 -31.62
N ASN A 50 -11.77 7.78 -32.46
CA ASN A 50 -12.20 7.96 -33.85
C ASN A 50 -11.17 8.77 -34.67
N CYS A 51 -9.89 8.37 -34.62
CA CYS A 51 -8.77 9.09 -35.28
C CYS A 51 -7.56 8.20 -35.63
N PHE A 52 -6.69 8.66 -36.54
CA PHE A 52 -5.43 7.98 -36.90
C PHE A 52 -4.22 8.49 -36.09
N LEU A 53 -3.33 7.58 -35.64
CA LEU A 53 -2.21 7.84 -34.73
C LEU A 53 -0.89 7.19 -35.18
N HIS A 54 0.26 7.81 -34.90
CA HIS A 54 1.58 7.27 -35.27
C HIS A 54 2.07 6.13 -34.35
N LYS A 55 2.70 5.10 -34.92
CA LYS A 55 3.50 4.13 -34.15
C LYS A 55 4.87 4.72 -33.79
N GLY A 56 5.11 4.97 -32.50
CA GLY A 56 6.48 4.96 -31.95
C GLY A 56 7.34 6.22 -32.08
N ASN A 57 6.79 7.45 -32.09
CA ASN A 57 7.58 8.66 -31.81
C ASN A 57 6.96 9.45 -30.66
N ARG A 58 7.51 9.21 -29.45
CA ARG A 58 6.97 9.58 -28.12
C ARG A 58 5.54 9.07 -27.92
N SER A 59 5.39 8.08 -27.06
CA SER A 59 4.11 7.48 -26.69
C SER A 59 3.19 8.51 -26.01
N TYR A 60 2.45 9.28 -26.80
CA TYR A 60 1.31 10.08 -26.34
C TYR A 60 0.05 9.22 -26.10
N CYS A 61 0.21 7.88 -26.09
CA CYS A 61 -0.77 6.92 -25.56
C CYS A 61 -0.45 6.47 -24.12
N PHE A 62 0.47 7.13 -23.43
CA PHE A 62 0.39 7.20 -21.97
C PHE A 62 -0.53 8.36 -21.64
N GLU A 63 -1.47 8.18 -20.70
CA GLU A 63 -2.03 9.34 -20.01
C GLU A 63 -0.84 10.27 -19.67
N PRO A 64 -0.88 11.55 -20.06
CA PRO A 64 0.21 12.46 -19.72
C PRO A 64 0.43 12.36 -18.22
N GLU A 65 1.70 12.20 -17.83
CA GLU A 65 2.04 12.06 -16.42
C GLU A 65 1.33 13.15 -15.61
N THR A 66 0.46 12.70 -14.71
CA THR A 66 -0.39 13.57 -13.91
C THR A 66 0.43 14.57 -13.11
N ILE A 67 -0.14 15.74 -12.84
CA ILE A 67 0.53 16.78 -12.04
C ILE A 67 0.88 16.24 -10.65
N GLU A 68 0.03 15.36 -10.11
CA GLU A 68 0.22 14.65 -8.86
C GLU A 68 1.48 13.79 -8.87
N HIS A 69 1.66 12.95 -9.90
CA HIS A 69 2.84 12.08 -10.03
C HIS A 69 4.13 12.92 -10.13
N LYS A 70 4.12 14.00 -10.93
CA LYS A 70 5.23 14.96 -11.01
C LYS A 70 5.56 15.60 -9.67
N THR A 71 4.52 15.98 -8.92
CA THR A 71 4.66 16.61 -7.61
C THR A 71 5.24 15.63 -6.59
N MET A 72 4.83 14.37 -6.61
CA MET A 72 5.42 13.32 -5.76
C MET A 72 6.92 13.12 -6.08
N LYS A 73 7.27 13.01 -7.38
CA LYS A 73 8.68 12.88 -7.81
C LYS A 73 9.52 14.07 -7.34
N ALA A 74 9.04 15.29 -7.60
CA ALA A 74 9.72 16.52 -7.22
C ALA A 74 9.94 16.61 -5.70
N TYR A 75 8.92 16.23 -4.91
CA TYR A 75 9.05 16.15 -3.46
C TYR A 75 10.21 15.25 -3.04
N TRP A 76 10.26 14.02 -3.56
CA TRP A 76 11.29 13.06 -3.18
C TRP A 76 12.68 13.45 -3.65
N TYR A 77 12.80 14.02 -4.84
CA TYR A 77 14.06 14.55 -5.37
C TYR A 77 14.69 15.62 -4.46
N VAL A 78 13.86 16.42 -3.79
CA VAL A 78 14.29 17.48 -2.86
C VAL A 78 14.44 16.96 -1.44
N MET A 79 13.51 16.16 -0.94
CA MET A 79 13.43 15.80 0.47
C MET A 79 14.37 14.64 0.84
N PHE A 80 14.54 13.65 -0.03
CA PHE A 80 15.32 12.46 0.30
C PHE A 80 16.79 12.77 0.70
N PRO A 81 17.54 13.65 -0.01
CA PRO A 81 18.91 14.00 0.36
C PRO A 81 19.04 14.73 1.70
N LYS A 82 17.96 15.31 2.25
CA LYS A 82 17.99 15.98 3.56
C LYS A 82 18.12 15.00 4.73
N PHE A 83 17.75 13.74 4.53
CA PHE A 83 17.74 12.72 5.58
C PHE A 83 18.71 11.57 5.31
N ASN A 84 19.27 11.50 4.10
CA ASN A 84 20.13 10.41 3.65
C ASN A 84 21.38 10.97 2.99
N GLN A 85 22.54 10.38 3.27
CA GLN A 85 23.81 10.79 2.68
C GLN A 85 23.90 10.33 1.23
N VAL A 86 23.45 11.18 0.31
CA VAL A 86 23.40 10.94 -1.13
C VAL A 86 24.69 11.42 -1.80
N SER A 87 25.28 10.58 -2.64
CA SER A 87 26.40 10.94 -3.54
C SER A 87 25.90 11.35 -4.93
N LEU A 88 24.83 10.73 -5.42
CA LEU A 88 24.25 10.99 -6.73
C LEU A 88 22.73 10.97 -6.65
N LYS A 89 22.07 11.92 -7.33
CA LYS A 89 20.62 11.91 -7.53
C LYS A 89 20.26 12.12 -8.99
N LYS A 90 19.28 11.38 -9.51
CA LYS A 90 18.75 11.49 -10.87
C LYS A 90 17.23 11.41 -10.86
N LEU A 91 16.59 12.21 -11.71
CA LEU A 91 15.15 12.18 -11.95
C LEU A 91 14.90 11.43 -13.27
N GLU A 92 13.87 10.57 -13.33
CA GLU A 92 13.53 9.80 -14.53
C GLU A 92 14.71 9.02 -15.13
N TYR A 93 15.42 8.30 -14.26
CA TYR A 93 16.66 7.65 -14.65
C TYR A 93 16.41 6.33 -15.38
N LYS A 94 16.91 6.22 -16.62
CA LYS A 94 16.83 4.98 -17.41
C LYS A 94 17.79 3.92 -16.86
N ILE A 95 17.23 2.78 -16.48
CA ILE A 95 17.91 1.61 -15.94
C ILE A 95 17.49 0.38 -16.76
N GLY A 96 18.24 0.11 -17.84
CA GLY A 96 17.82 -0.86 -18.86
C GLY A 96 16.53 -0.41 -19.53
N ASP A 97 15.51 -1.26 -19.51
CA ASP A 97 14.20 -1.00 -20.13
C ASP A 97 13.20 -0.28 -19.21
N GLN A 98 13.64 0.12 -18.00
CA GLN A 98 12.78 0.80 -17.04
C GLN A 98 13.28 2.22 -16.76
N ILE A 99 12.34 3.13 -16.60
CA ILE A 99 12.61 4.50 -16.14
C ILE A 99 12.23 4.54 -14.67
N ALA A 100 13.21 4.77 -13.80
CA ALA A 100 12.98 5.00 -12.38
C ALA A 100 12.52 6.44 -12.15
N ASP A 101 11.47 6.63 -11.37
CA ASP A 101 10.92 7.94 -11.06
C ASP A 101 11.95 8.87 -10.40
N VAL A 102 12.57 8.38 -9.31
CA VAL A 102 13.68 9.08 -8.65
C VAL A 102 14.75 8.06 -8.24
N TYR A 103 16.00 8.30 -8.63
CA TYR A 103 17.14 7.43 -8.36
C TYR A 103 18.17 8.13 -7.49
N PHE A 104 18.73 7.39 -6.53
CA PHE A 104 19.79 7.85 -5.63
C PHE A 104 20.90 6.82 -5.50
N GLU A 105 22.13 7.31 -5.38
CA GLU A 105 23.24 6.53 -4.82
C GLU A 105 23.60 7.11 -3.46
N LEU A 106 23.71 6.24 -2.48
CA LEU A 106 24.13 6.60 -1.13
C LEU A 106 25.66 6.54 -1.03
N ARG A 107 26.25 7.32 -0.12
CA ARG A 107 27.71 7.31 0.13
C ARG A 107 28.26 5.93 0.52
N ASN A 108 27.41 5.05 1.06
CA ASN A 108 27.77 3.66 1.38
C ASN A 108 27.67 2.70 0.18
N GLY A 109 27.54 3.21 -1.05
CA GLY A 109 27.47 2.44 -2.29
C GLY A 109 26.09 1.84 -2.61
N LYS A 110 25.11 1.93 -1.71
CA LYS A 110 23.76 1.39 -1.97
C LYS A 110 23.00 2.27 -2.96
N LYS A 111 22.32 1.63 -3.91
CA LYS A 111 21.49 2.26 -4.94
C LYS A 111 20.03 2.15 -4.56
N VAL A 112 19.29 3.25 -4.66
CA VAL A 112 17.89 3.34 -4.21
C VAL A 112 17.04 3.98 -5.29
N VAL A 113 15.88 3.41 -5.54
CA VAL A 113 14.83 4.01 -6.37
C VAL A 113 13.61 4.28 -5.50
N ILE A 114 13.01 5.45 -5.67
CA ILE A 114 11.69 5.78 -5.13
C ILE A 114 10.71 5.76 -6.30
N GLU A 115 9.75 4.85 -6.26
CA GLU A 115 8.66 4.71 -7.24
C GLU A 115 7.40 5.37 -6.70
N CYS A 116 6.90 6.37 -7.41
CA CYS A 116 5.67 7.09 -7.10
C CYS A 116 4.55 6.56 -7.98
N GLN A 117 3.44 6.13 -7.38
CA GLN A 117 2.32 5.60 -8.14
C GLN A 117 1.07 6.46 -7.92
N ASN A 118 0.57 7.09 -8.98
CA ASN A 118 -0.70 7.81 -8.97
C ASN A 118 -1.84 7.03 -9.63
N SER A 119 -1.57 6.40 -10.78
CA SER A 119 -2.55 5.60 -11.52
C SER A 119 -2.52 4.12 -11.15
N GLN A 120 -3.50 3.31 -11.57
CA GLN A 120 -3.48 1.88 -11.27
C GLN A 120 -2.25 1.16 -11.83
N ILE A 121 -1.66 0.27 -11.02
CA ILE A 121 -0.60 -0.65 -11.44
C ILE A 121 -1.02 -2.08 -11.09
N SER A 122 -0.89 -2.99 -12.05
CA SER A 122 -1.19 -4.39 -11.82
C SER A 122 -0.18 -5.02 -10.84
N LYS A 123 -0.62 -6.01 -10.06
CA LYS A 123 0.27 -6.78 -9.17
C LYS A 123 1.47 -7.35 -9.92
N ARG A 124 1.25 -7.86 -11.15
CA ARG A 124 2.29 -8.47 -11.98
C ARG A 124 3.36 -7.44 -12.32
N LYS A 125 2.96 -6.28 -12.82
CA LYS A 125 3.86 -5.19 -13.22
C LYS A 125 4.65 -4.64 -12.04
N LEU A 126 4.01 -4.44 -10.87
CA LEU A 126 4.71 -4.01 -9.66
C LEU A 126 5.83 -4.99 -9.27
N ILE A 127 5.54 -6.29 -9.32
CA ILE A 127 6.52 -7.34 -8.98
C ILE A 127 7.62 -7.44 -10.01
N GLU A 128 7.28 -7.38 -11.29
CA GLU A 128 8.26 -7.36 -12.37
C GLU A 128 9.24 -6.18 -12.22
N ARG A 129 8.74 -4.96 -11.99
CA ARG A 129 9.57 -3.78 -11.72
C ARG A 129 10.45 -3.97 -10.48
N THR A 130 9.87 -4.44 -9.38
CA THR A 130 10.61 -4.71 -8.13
C THR A 130 11.73 -5.73 -8.34
N LYS A 131 11.47 -6.82 -9.08
CA LYS A 131 12.50 -7.83 -9.42
C LYS A 131 13.58 -7.27 -10.34
N ASN A 132 13.21 -6.45 -11.30
CA ASN A 132 14.15 -5.84 -12.25
C ASN A 132 15.10 -4.83 -11.60
N TYR A 133 14.67 -4.15 -10.53
CA TYR A 133 15.57 -3.36 -9.68
C TYR A 133 16.43 -4.28 -8.81
N THR A 134 15.84 -5.32 -8.23
CA THR A 134 16.55 -6.28 -7.37
C THR A 134 17.71 -6.96 -8.11
N SER A 135 17.50 -7.43 -9.35
CA SER A 135 18.55 -8.07 -10.16
C SER A 135 19.72 -7.15 -10.50
N LYS A 136 19.53 -5.84 -10.39
CA LYS A 136 20.56 -4.80 -10.60
C LYS A 136 21.17 -4.28 -9.31
N GLY A 137 20.86 -4.91 -8.17
CA GLY A 137 21.36 -4.49 -6.85
C GLY A 137 20.73 -3.20 -6.32
N ILE A 138 19.55 -2.81 -6.83
CA ILE A 138 18.88 -1.55 -6.50
C ILE A 138 17.73 -1.82 -5.53
N TYR A 139 17.69 -1.06 -4.43
CA TYR A 139 16.63 -1.13 -3.43
C TYR A 139 15.47 -0.22 -3.81
N VAL A 140 14.24 -0.74 -3.83
CA VAL A 140 13.05 0.05 -4.22
C VAL A 140 12.18 0.45 -3.02
N LEU A 141 11.74 1.71 -3.00
CA LEU A 141 10.74 2.26 -2.09
C LEU A 141 9.49 2.66 -2.90
N TRP A 142 8.39 1.93 -2.75
CA TRP A 142 7.11 2.25 -3.39
C TRP A 142 6.27 3.19 -2.54
N ILE A 143 5.73 4.24 -3.17
CA ILE A 143 4.89 5.25 -2.53
C ILE A 143 3.68 5.53 -3.40
N PHE A 144 2.49 5.39 -2.81
CA PHE A 144 1.22 5.53 -3.51
C PHE A 144 0.59 6.90 -3.25
N ASN A 145 -0.06 7.50 -4.25
CA ASN A 145 -0.93 8.63 -3.99
C ASN A 145 -2.21 8.12 -3.31
N GLY A 146 -2.41 8.42 -2.03
CA GLY A 146 -3.59 7.98 -1.30
C GLY A 146 -4.90 8.59 -1.81
N TYR A 147 -4.85 9.62 -2.67
CA TYR A 147 -5.99 10.20 -3.38
C TYR A 147 -6.00 9.92 -4.89
N GLY A 148 -5.00 9.18 -5.40
CA GLY A 148 -4.91 8.81 -6.81
C GLY A 148 -5.83 7.63 -7.16
N THR A 149 -5.86 7.27 -8.44
CA THR A 149 -6.64 6.11 -8.92
C THR A 149 -5.95 4.77 -8.60
N CYS A 150 -4.72 4.80 -8.06
CA CYS A 150 -3.98 3.61 -7.62
C CYS A 150 -4.51 2.93 -6.34
N VAL A 151 -5.54 3.48 -5.72
CA VAL A 151 -6.24 2.94 -4.54
C VAL A 151 -7.75 2.86 -4.83
N SER A 152 -8.49 1.98 -4.15
CA SER A 152 -9.95 1.92 -4.32
C SER A 152 -10.67 3.03 -3.55
N ASP A 153 -10.21 3.26 -2.32
CA ASP A 153 -10.76 4.26 -1.40
C ASP A 153 -9.63 5.21 -1.04
N LYS A 154 -9.96 6.47 -0.75
CA LYS A 154 -8.97 7.45 -0.29
C LYS A 154 -8.27 6.95 0.98
N LYS A 155 -6.97 7.20 1.08
CA LYS A 155 -6.15 6.79 2.23
C LYS A 155 -5.74 8.04 3.01
N ASN A 156 -6.06 8.06 4.30
CA ASN A 156 -5.75 9.18 5.17
C ASN A 156 -4.80 8.72 6.29
N PRO A 157 -3.99 9.63 6.86
CA PRO A 157 -3.09 9.30 7.96
C PRO A 157 -3.85 9.19 9.29
N LYS A 158 -4.83 8.28 9.36
CA LYS A 158 -5.67 8.05 10.54
C LYS A 158 -6.08 6.57 10.60
N ILE A 159 -6.65 6.21 11.75
CA ILE A 159 -7.28 4.91 11.93
C ILE A 159 -8.64 4.94 11.25
N GLU A 160 -8.89 3.95 10.40
CA GLU A 160 -10.19 3.73 9.76
C GLU A 160 -10.54 2.26 9.94
N GLU A 161 -11.73 1.96 10.45
CA GLU A 161 -12.15 0.58 10.73
C GLU A 161 -12.42 -0.19 9.42
N GLU A 162 -12.92 0.50 8.40
CA GLU A 162 -13.33 -0.11 7.15
C GLU A 162 -12.91 0.75 5.96
N VAL A 163 -11.91 0.27 5.20
CA VAL A 163 -11.52 0.84 3.92
C VAL A 163 -11.34 -0.25 2.87
N GLY A 164 -11.75 0.04 1.65
CA GLY A 164 -11.43 -0.76 0.48
C GLY A 164 -9.93 -0.74 0.19
N VAL A 165 -9.40 -1.89 -0.24
CA VAL A 165 -7.99 -2.03 -0.63
C VAL A 165 -7.85 -2.89 -1.88
N LEU A 166 -7.06 -2.39 -2.82
CA LEU A 166 -6.69 -3.10 -4.02
C LEU A 166 -5.72 -4.24 -3.71
N GLY A 167 -5.70 -5.21 -4.60
CA GLY A 167 -4.81 -6.35 -4.44
C GLY A 167 -3.32 -5.97 -4.51
N MET A 168 -2.98 -4.89 -5.21
CA MET A 168 -1.63 -4.34 -5.26
C MET A 168 -1.20 -3.85 -3.87
N GLU A 169 -2.05 -3.10 -3.15
CA GLU A 169 -1.75 -2.60 -1.80
C GLU A 169 -1.48 -3.76 -0.83
N LYS A 170 -2.25 -4.84 -0.91
CA LYS A 170 -1.99 -6.07 -0.13
C LYS A 170 -0.66 -6.72 -0.46
N ARG A 171 -0.22 -6.64 -1.73
CA ARG A 171 1.07 -7.19 -2.15
C ARG A 171 2.22 -6.36 -1.58
N VAL A 172 2.12 -5.04 -1.67
CA VAL A 172 3.09 -4.11 -1.07
C VAL A 172 3.14 -4.25 0.45
N HIS A 173 1.98 -4.37 1.09
CA HIS A 173 1.87 -4.63 2.52
C HIS A 173 2.65 -5.89 2.91
N SER A 174 2.55 -6.96 2.13
CA SER A 174 3.33 -8.18 2.36
C SER A 174 4.84 -7.99 2.13
N LEU A 175 5.23 -7.24 1.10
CA LEU A 175 6.64 -6.95 0.77
C LEU A 175 7.34 -6.14 1.86
N TYR A 176 6.70 -5.10 2.40
CA TYR A 176 7.29 -4.26 3.46
C TYR A 176 6.97 -4.73 4.88
N GLY A 177 6.64 -6.02 5.03
CA GLY A 177 6.38 -6.64 6.33
C GLY A 177 5.31 -5.88 7.11
N GLY A 178 4.15 -5.68 6.49
CA GLY A 178 2.99 -5.03 7.09
C GLY A 178 2.85 -3.53 6.82
N ARG A 179 3.60 -2.93 5.90
CA ARG A 179 3.57 -1.48 5.67
C ARG A 179 3.17 -1.15 4.25
N VAL A 180 2.41 -0.09 4.08
CA VAL A 180 2.20 0.56 2.78
C VAL A 180 2.45 2.05 2.97
N TYR A 181 3.30 2.62 2.12
CA TYR A 181 3.63 4.04 2.18
C TYR A 181 2.76 4.82 1.20
N TYR A 182 2.18 5.90 1.70
CA TYR A 182 1.35 6.79 0.94
C TYR A 182 1.87 8.22 1.08
N MET A 183 1.47 9.06 0.13
CA MET A 183 1.46 10.52 0.22
C MET A 183 0.14 10.98 -0.39
N ASN A 184 -0.44 12.06 0.10
CA ASN A 184 -1.68 12.58 -0.51
C ASN A 184 -1.35 13.85 -1.29
N VAL A 185 -1.52 13.79 -2.61
CA VAL A 185 -1.25 14.91 -3.53
C VAL A 185 -2.49 15.19 -4.35
N LEU A 186 -2.81 16.48 -4.51
CA LEU A 186 -3.88 16.99 -5.37
C LEU A 186 -3.34 18.16 -6.18
N GLY A 187 -3.23 17.99 -7.51
CA GLY A 187 -2.49 18.90 -8.37
C GLY A 187 -1.06 19.09 -7.89
N LYS A 188 -0.67 20.34 -7.62
CA LYS A 188 0.66 20.70 -7.08
C LYS A 188 0.71 20.75 -5.54
N LYS A 189 -0.41 20.48 -4.86
CA LYS A 189 -0.51 20.59 -3.40
C LYS A 189 -0.26 19.23 -2.77
N ILE A 190 0.70 19.18 -1.86
CA ILE A 190 0.91 18.05 -0.94
C ILE A 190 -0.06 18.26 0.22
N VAL A 191 -1.14 17.47 0.24
CA VAL A 191 -2.18 17.53 1.28
C VAL A 191 -1.68 16.84 2.55
N ASN A 192 -1.08 15.67 2.40
CA ASN A 192 -0.40 14.99 3.50
C ASN A 192 1.00 14.58 3.04
N PRO A 193 2.05 14.89 3.83
CA PRO A 193 3.41 14.37 3.57
C PRO A 193 3.41 12.84 3.70
N PRO A 194 4.51 12.15 3.36
CA PRO A 194 4.58 10.70 3.40
C PRO A 194 4.16 10.12 4.76
N PHE A 195 3.28 9.12 4.73
CA PHE A 195 2.78 8.41 5.90
C PHE A 195 2.74 6.90 5.62
N ALA A 196 2.80 6.09 6.67
CA ALA A 196 2.68 4.64 6.57
C ALA A 196 1.33 4.18 7.12
N LEU A 197 0.68 3.22 6.45
CA LEU A 197 -0.46 2.52 7.01
C LEU A 197 -0.16 1.02 7.16
N HIS A 198 -0.58 0.46 8.29
CA HIS A 198 -0.69 -0.97 8.48
C HIS A 198 -2.11 -1.42 8.12
N LEU A 199 -2.22 -2.34 7.16
CA LEU A 199 -3.50 -2.89 6.71
C LEU A 199 -3.83 -4.17 7.49
N THR A 200 -4.89 -4.13 8.28
CA THR A 200 -5.34 -5.24 9.12
C THR A 200 -6.60 -5.88 8.52
N PRO A 201 -6.71 -7.22 8.45
CA PRO A 201 -7.92 -7.89 8.01
C PRO A 201 -9.18 -7.38 8.73
N PHE A 202 -10.21 -7.02 7.96
CA PHE A 202 -11.49 -6.56 8.47
C PHE A 202 -12.46 -7.75 8.64
N PHE A 203 -13.16 -7.76 9.77
CA PHE A 203 -14.22 -8.73 10.05
C PHE A 203 -15.44 -7.99 10.57
N LYS A 204 -16.63 -8.40 10.14
CA LYS A 204 -17.88 -7.89 10.70
C LYS A 204 -18.57 -9.02 11.44
N HIS A 205 -18.93 -8.80 12.70
CA HIS A 205 -19.76 -9.74 13.43
C HIS A 205 -21.14 -9.81 12.77
N LYS A 206 -21.62 -11.03 12.55
CA LYS A 206 -22.95 -11.31 12.02
C LYS A 206 -23.69 -12.20 13.00
N GLU A 207 -24.88 -11.76 13.38
CA GLU A 207 -25.83 -12.61 14.08
C GLU A 207 -26.29 -13.73 13.14
N SER A 208 -26.62 -14.88 13.72
CA SER A 208 -27.17 -16.03 12.99
C SER A 208 -28.54 -16.34 13.56
N GLU A 209 -29.54 -16.51 12.69
CA GLU A 209 -30.92 -16.84 13.06
C GLU A 209 -31.02 -18.13 13.90
N TYR A 210 -30.04 -19.04 13.76
CA TYR A 210 -30.04 -20.36 14.41
C TYR A 210 -28.89 -20.53 15.42
N ASN A 211 -28.09 -19.49 15.66
CA ASN A 211 -26.96 -19.57 16.59
C ASN A 211 -26.79 -18.24 17.33
N TYR A 212 -27.16 -18.23 18.61
CA TYR A 212 -27.05 -17.09 19.53
C TYR A 212 -25.63 -16.51 19.65
N LEU A 213 -24.60 -17.24 19.18
CA LEU A 213 -23.19 -16.81 19.24
C LEU A 213 -22.76 -15.91 18.06
N GLY A 214 -23.50 -15.90 16.95
CA GLY A 214 -23.08 -15.24 15.71
C GLY A 214 -21.75 -15.76 15.13
N TYR A 215 -21.22 -15.10 14.11
CA TYR A 215 -19.90 -15.39 13.53
C TYR A 215 -19.22 -14.14 12.94
N ASP A 216 -17.89 -14.15 12.92
CA ASP A 216 -17.10 -13.07 12.33
C ASP A 216 -16.93 -13.29 10.81
N LYS A 217 -17.63 -12.50 9.98
CA LYS A 217 -17.51 -12.56 8.53
C LYS A 217 -16.29 -11.77 8.05
N TYR A 218 -15.36 -12.44 7.38
CA TYR A 218 -14.19 -11.83 6.74
C TYR A 218 -14.54 -11.20 5.39
N TYR A 219 -14.02 -9.99 5.12
CA TYR A 219 -14.16 -9.32 3.83
C TYR A 219 -12.79 -9.22 3.14
N LYS A 220 -12.66 -9.90 1.99
CA LYS A 220 -11.38 -10.08 1.31
C LYS A 220 -10.75 -8.77 0.86
N ASP A 221 -11.57 -7.81 0.48
CA ASP A 221 -11.31 -6.51 -0.14
C ASP A 221 -11.29 -5.34 0.84
N LYS A 222 -11.71 -5.55 2.09
CA LYS A 222 -11.74 -4.52 3.13
C LYS A 222 -10.66 -4.71 4.18
N ARG A 223 -10.15 -3.63 4.73
CA ARG A 223 -9.14 -3.62 5.80
C ARG A 223 -9.47 -2.52 6.80
N SER A 224 -8.96 -2.69 8.02
CA SER A 224 -8.77 -1.58 8.95
C SER A 224 -7.36 -1.01 8.76
N THR A 225 -7.24 0.31 8.75
CA THR A 225 -5.96 1.02 8.68
C THR A 225 -5.50 1.44 10.06
N ILE A 226 -4.21 1.31 10.30
CA ILE A 226 -3.56 1.86 11.48
C ILE A 226 -2.39 2.71 11.03
N LEU A 227 -2.30 3.93 11.57
CA LEU A 227 -1.20 4.84 11.27
C LEU A 227 0.12 4.31 11.81
N GLY A 228 1.09 4.10 10.91
CA GLY A 228 2.48 3.87 11.25
C GLY A 228 3.24 5.19 11.36
N LYS A 229 3.98 5.38 12.45
CA LYS A 229 4.75 6.60 12.69
C LYS A 229 6.06 6.58 11.90
N ILE A 230 6.16 7.42 10.88
CA ILE A 230 7.42 7.76 10.19
C ILE A 230 8.03 8.95 10.95
N LEU A 231 9.16 8.72 11.64
CA LEU A 231 9.83 9.76 12.43
C LEU A 231 10.61 10.74 11.55
N ASP A 232 11.29 10.19 10.54
CA ASP A 232 12.08 10.91 9.56
C ASP A 232 12.06 10.14 8.23
N TYR A 233 12.66 10.71 7.18
CA TYR A 233 12.79 10.02 5.89
C TYR A 233 14.11 9.28 5.74
N LYS A 234 14.78 8.93 6.85
CA LYS A 234 15.94 8.05 6.81
C LYS A 234 15.47 6.66 6.42
N ILE A 235 16.18 6.04 5.48
CA ILE A 235 15.85 4.70 5.03
C ILE A 235 16.80 3.64 5.57
N ILE A 236 16.29 2.42 5.59
CA ILE A 236 17.06 1.18 5.70
C ILE A 236 16.83 0.34 4.44
N CYS A 237 17.92 -0.16 3.89
CA CYS A 237 17.93 -1.09 2.77
C CYS A 237 17.89 -2.52 3.33
N ILE A 238 16.84 -3.25 3.01
CA ILE A 238 16.60 -4.62 3.47
C ILE A 238 16.54 -5.58 2.29
N GLU A 239 16.88 -6.84 2.56
CA GLU A 239 16.67 -7.95 1.65
C GLU A 239 15.65 -8.88 2.30
N ASP A 240 14.48 -9.06 1.66
CA ASP A 240 13.43 -9.95 2.16
C ASP A 240 12.86 -10.77 0.99
N LYS A 241 12.74 -12.09 1.18
CA LYS A 241 12.17 -13.03 0.20
C LYS A 241 12.73 -12.87 -1.22
N GLY A 242 14.03 -12.57 -1.33
CA GLY A 242 14.70 -12.35 -2.61
C GLY A 242 14.38 -11.00 -3.29
N TYR A 243 13.91 -10.00 -2.54
CA TYR A 243 13.70 -8.62 -3.01
C TYR A 243 14.63 -7.66 -2.27
N LYS A 244 15.22 -6.71 -2.99
CA LYS A 244 15.94 -5.56 -2.41
C LYS A 244 14.96 -4.40 -2.24
N LEU A 245 14.62 -4.10 -1.00
CA LEU A 245 13.60 -3.12 -0.64
C LEU A 245 14.20 -2.00 0.22
N ALA A 246 13.82 -0.77 -0.05
CA ALA A 246 14.09 0.37 0.83
C ALA A 246 12.82 0.68 1.63
N ARG A 247 12.97 0.92 2.94
CA ARG A 247 11.87 1.34 3.83
C ARG A 247 12.34 2.39 4.81
N PHE A 248 11.42 3.16 5.37
CA PHE A 248 11.76 4.09 6.46
C PHE A 248 12.19 3.32 7.71
N THR A 249 12.83 4.03 8.64
CA THR A 249 13.24 3.53 9.97
C THR A 249 12.06 3.30 10.92
N ASP A 250 10.83 3.28 10.42
CA ASP A 250 9.61 3.19 11.21
C ASP A 250 9.44 1.82 11.91
N LYS A 251 8.90 1.88 13.13
CA LYS A 251 8.63 0.69 13.94
C LYS A 251 7.37 -0.03 13.43
N HIS A 252 7.41 -1.35 13.47
CA HIS A 252 6.29 -2.17 13.03
C HIS A 252 5.11 -2.00 13.99
N VAL A 253 3.97 -1.52 13.48
CA VAL A 253 2.75 -1.25 14.26
C VAL A 253 2.29 -2.45 15.10
N SER A 254 2.22 -3.66 14.51
CA SER A 254 1.92 -4.89 15.26
C SER A 254 2.86 -5.14 16.45
N THR A 255 4.16 -4.83 16.35
CA THR A 255 5.10 -5.00 17.47
C THR A 255 4.79 -3.99 18.58
N LEU A 256 4.56 -2.72 18.24
CA LEU A 256 4.18 -1.69 19.21
C LEU A 256 2.86 -2.04 19.92
N CYS A 257 1.87 -2.54 19.18
CA CYS A 257 0.60 -3.00 19.73
C CYS A 257 0.80 -4.17 20.70
N THR A 258 1.60 -5.18 20.33
CA THR A 258 1.96 -6.30 21.21
C THR A 258 2.64 -5.82 22.50
N GLU A 259 3.59 -4.90 22.41
CA GLU A 259 4.27 -4.33 23.59
C GLU A 259 3.29 -3.64 24.55
N GLN A 260 2.33 -2.86 24.02
CA GLN A 260 1.32 -2.20 24.84
C GLN A 260 0.33 -3.19 25.47
N ILE A 261 -0.10 -4.22 24.73
CA ILE A 261 -0.94 -5.29 25.26
C ILE A 261 -0.22 -6.01 26.41
N ASN A 262 1.04 -6.40 26.21
CA ASN A 262 1.82 -7.07 27.26
C ASN A 262 2.01 -6.18 28.50
N ARG A 263 2.25 -4.87 28.30
CA ARG A 263 2.35 -3.92 29.41
C ARG A 263 1.05 -3.83 30.20
N HIS A 264 -0.10 -3.80 29.52
CA HIS A 264 -1.41 -3.75 30.17
C HIS A 264 -1.69 -5.05 30.95
N ILE A 265 -1.44 -6.22 30.36
CA ILE A 265 -1.57 -7.52 31.04
C ILE A 265 -0.68 -7.56 32.28
N ARG A 266 0.59 -7.16 32.16
CA ARG A 266 1.54 -7.08 33.28
C ARG A 266 1.03 -6.17 34.40
N GLY A 267 0.46 -5.01 34.05
CA GLY A 267 -0.14 -4.09 35.02
C GLY A 267 -1.32 -4.73 35.78
N ILE A 268 -2.13 -5.54 35.10
CA ILE A 268 -3.21 -6.30 35.75
C ILE A 268 -2.64 -7.37 36.68
N CYS A 269 -1.67 -8.17 36.23
CA CYS A 269 -1.02 -9.20 37.05
C CYS A 269 -0.39 -8.60 38.32
N LEU A 270 0.24 -7.42 38.21
CA LEU A 270 0.82 -6.71 39.36
C LEU A 270 -0.25 -6.31 40.37
N LYS A 271 -1.37 -5.71 39.91
CA LYS A 271 -2.50 -5.34 40.77
C LYS A 271 -3.10 -6.56 41.47
N LYS A 272 -3.17 -7.70 40.80
CA LYS A 272 -3.65 -8.95 41.36
C LYS A 272 -2.72 -9.49 42.45
N LYS A 273 -1.41 -9.52 42.18
CA LYS A 273 -0.39 -9.89 43.19
C LYS A 273 -0.47 -9.01 44.45
N LEU A 274 -0.63 -7.70 44.28
CA LEU A 274 -0.79 -6.76 45.41
C LEU A 274 -2.07 -6.99 46.23
N LYS A 275 -3.09 -7.64 45.66
CA LYS A 275 -4.33 -8.01 46.36
C LYS A 275 -4.27 -9.38 47.05
N GLY A 276 -3.09 -10.03 47.07
CA GLY A 276 -2.86 -11.30 47.74
C GLY A 276 -2.91 -12.53 46.82
N GLU A 277 -3.11 -12.37 45.50
CA GLU A 277 -2.98 -13.49 44.56
C GLU A 277 -1.51 -13.94 44.45
N THR A 278 -1.30 -15.26 44.39
CA THR A 278 0.04 -15.86 44.30
C THR A 278 0.57 -15.81 42.86
N ILE A 279 1.89 -15.89 42.70
CA ILE A 279 2.52 -15.88 41.37
C ILE A 279 2.11 -17.07 40.48
N ASN A 280 1.63 -18.16 41.08
CA ASN A 280 1.19 -19.35 40.36
C ASN A 280 -0.29 -19.30 39.96
N ASP A 281 -1.03 -18.30 40.42
CA ASP A 281 -2.44 -18.18 40.14
C ASP A 281 -2.70 -17.91 38.66
N MET A 282 -3.78 -18.53 38.16
CA MET A 282 -4.30 -18.29 36.82
C MET A 282 -5.40 -17.25 36.90
N ILE A 283 -5.26 -16.14 36.16
CA ILE A 283 -6.23 -15.06 36.16
C ILE A 283 -6.93 -14.96 34.81
N ASN A 284 -8.24 -14.68 34.85
CA ASN A 284 -9.03 -14.36 33.67
C ASN A 284 -9.08 -12.85 33.46
N ILE A 285 -8.69 -12.39 32.28
CA ILE A 285 -8.71 -10.98 31.88
C ILE A 285 -9.67 -10.83 30.70
N SER A 286 -10.62 -9.90 30.81
CA SER A 286 -11.55 -9.60 29.73
C SER A 286 -10.81 -9.15 28.46
N LEU A 287 -11.08 -9.83 27.33
CA LEU A 287 -10.51 -9.44 26.04
C LEU A 287 -10.95 -8.02 25.66
N LYS A 288 -12.21 -7.66 25.97
CA LYS A 288 -12.76 -6.33 25.75
C LYS A 288 -12.00 -5.26 26.52
N SER A 289 -11.57 -5.54 27.76
CA SER A 289 -10.75 -4.61 28.55
C SER A 289 -9.41 -4.33 27.88
N ILE A 290 -8.71 -5.39 27.47
CA ILE A 290 -7.39 -5.28 26.82
C ILE A 290 -7.52 -4.51 25.50
N ILE A 291 -8.50 -4.86 24.66
CA ILE A 291 -8.70 -4.16 23.38
C ILE A 291 -9.07 -2.69 23.62
N SER A 292 -9.92 -2.39 24.60
CA SER A 292 -10.36 -1.03 24.89
C SER A 292 -9.22 -0.10 25.29
N GLU A 293 -8.19 -0.63 25.96
CA GLU A 293 -6.98 0.12 26.31
C GLU A 293 -6.21 0.62 25.07
N VAL A 294 -6.12 -0.22 24.03
CA VAL A 294 -5.21 0.03 22.90
C VAL A 294 -5.95 0.43 21.60
N LYS A 295 -7.28 0.27 21.53
CA LYS A 295 -8.05 0.48 20.29
C LYS A 295 -7.92 1.89 19.71
N ASN A 296 -7.77 2.91 20.56
CA ASN A 296 -7.66 4.30 20.10
C ASN A 296 -6.37 4.55 19.31
N GLN A 297 -5.34 3.71 19.49
CA GLN A 297 -4.06 3.80 18.78
C GLN A 297 -3.91 2.75 17.67
N TYR A 298 -4.59 1.60 17.79
CA TYR A 298 -4.38 0.45 16.90
C TYR A 298 -5.65 -0.09 16.24
N GLY A 299 -6.78 0.60 16.37
CA GLY A 299 -8.08 0.12 15.93
C GLY A 299 -8.54 -1.11 16.70
N PHE A 300 -9.75 -1.59 16.42
CA PHE A 300 -10.27 -2.79 17.06
C PHE A 300 -9.59 -4.07 16.55
N HIS A 301 -9.41 -4.18 15.23
CA HIS A 301 -9.07 -5.46 14.59
C HIS A 301 -7.64 -5.95 14.85
N LEU A 302 -6.65 -5.05 14.99
CA LEU A 302 -5.25 -5.45 15.17
C LEU A 302 -5.00 -6.08 16.55
N PRO A 303 -5.37 -5.43 17.67
CA PRO A 303 -5.31 -6.06 18.99
C PRO A 303 -6.06 -7.40 19.06
N HIS A 304 -7.26 -7.44 18.47
CA HIS A 304 -8.08 -8.65 18.41
C HIS A 304 -7.35 -9.81 17.70
N LEU A 305 -6.73 -9.54 16.55
CA LEU A 305 -5.95 -10.53 15.81
C LEU A 305 -4.68 -10.94 16.54
N ILE A 306 -3.99 -10.01 17.20
CA ILE A 306 -2.79 -10.31 17.99
C ILE A 306 -3.15 -11.29 19.10
N LEU A 307 -4.23 -11.02 19.84
CA LEU A 307 -4.68 -11.88 20.94
C LEU A 307 -5.19 -13.24 20.43
N LYS A 308 -6.01 -13.28 19.37
CA LYS A 308 -6.63 -14.55 18.90
C LYS A 308 -5.73 -15.44 18.05
N LYS A 309 -4.79 -14.86 17.28
CA LYS A 309 -4.09 -15.60 16.21
C LYS A 309 -2.58 -15.44 16.22
N SER A 310 -2.02 -14.51 17.00
CA SER A 310 -0.58 -14.27 16.96
C SER A 310 0.17 -15.10 17.98
N LYS A 311 1.25 -15.75 17.53
CA LYS A 311 2.24 -16.38 18.43
C LYS A 311 3.08 -15.36 19.21
N LYS A 312 2.87 -14.05 18.98
CA LYS A 312 3.62 -12.97 19.61
C LYS A 312 3.28 -12.79 21.09
N ILE A 313 2.05 -13.12 21.49
CA ILE A 313 1.66 -13.17 22.90
C ILE A 313 1.72 -14.64 23.32
N LYS A 314 2.72 -14.99 24.13
CA LYS A 314 2.91 -16.37 24.60
C LYS A 314 2.11 -16.61 25.88
N LYS A 315 1.83 -17.88 26.16
CA LYS A 315 1.29 -18.35 27.45
C LYS A 315 -0.06 -17.73 27.82
N ILE A 316 -0.92 -17.56 26.82
CA ILE A 316 -2.32 -17.20 27.01
C ILE A 316 -3.20 -18.33 26.49
N SER A 317 -4.32 -18.57 27.14
CA SER A 317 -5.42 -19.37 26.60
C SER A 317 -6.67 -18.51 26.48
N ILE A 318 -7.48 -18.70 25.45
CA ILE A 318 -8.71 -17.93 25.24
C ILE A 318 -9.88 -18.81 25.64
N LYS A 319 -10.77 -18.28 26.47
CA LYS A 319 -11.99 -18.95 26.92
C LYS A 319 -13.18 -18.04 26.71
N LYS A 320 -14.35 -18.64 26.51
CA LYS A 320 -15.63 -17.95 26.58
C LYS A 320 -16.23 -18.21 27.95
N LEU A 321 -16.63 -17.15 28.64
CA LEU A 321 -17.32 -17.24 29.93
C LEU A 321 -18.74 -16.68 29.77
N LEU A 322 -19.70 -17.32 30.42
CA LEU A 322 -21.06 -16.82 30.57
C LEU A 322 -21.13 -16.00 31.87
N ASP A 323 -21.63 -14.78 31.81
CA ASP A 323 -21.90 -13.98 33.00
C ASP A 323 -23.30 -14.26 33.59
N ASP A 324 -23.58 -13.72 34.77
CA ASP A 324 -24.86 -13.89 35.49
C ASP A 324 -26.07 -13.33 34.73
N LYS A 325 -25.83 -12.55 33.67
CA LYS A 325 -26.84 -12.00 32.76
C LYS A 325 -26.92 -12.78 31.46
N TYR A 326 -26.36 -14.00 31.42
CA TYR A 326 -26.30 -14.88 30.25
C TYR A 326 -25.58 -14.28 29.04
N ASN A 327 -24.72 -13.27 29.24
CA ASN A 327 -23.87 -12.74 28.18
C ASN A 327 -22.57 -13.51 28.09
N ILE A 328 -22.14 -13.77 26.86
CA ILE A 328 -20.90 -14.48 26.59
C ILE A 328 -19.78 -13.48 26.35
N HIS A 329 -18.70 -13.62 27.12
CA HIS A 329 -17.52 -12.77 27.02
C HIS A 329 -16.26 -13.60 26.73
N ASP A 330 -15.47 -13.13 25.76
CA ASP A 330 -14.12 -13.66 25.52
C ASP A 330 -13.19 -13.17 26.64
N VAL A 331 -12.48 -14.10 27.28
CA VAL A 331 -11.40 -13.81 28.24
C VAL A 331 -10.10 -14.46 27.81
N ILE A 332 -8.99 -13.86 28.19
CA ILE A 332 -7.69 -14.54 28.19
C ILE A 332 -7.38 -15.04 29.60
N THR A 333 -6.92 -16.27 29.72
CA THR A 333 -6.39 -16.82 30.97
C THR A 333 -4.86 -16.80 30.90
N VAL A 334 -4.22 -16.19 31.89
CA VAL A 334 -2.76 -16.07 32.01
C VAL A 334 -2.29 -16.48 33.39
N ARG A 335 -1.07 -17.01 33.51
CA ARG A 335 -0.40 -17.19 34.80
C ARG A 335 0.29 -15.89 35.21
N ILE A 336 0.21 -15.51 36.48
CA ILE A 336 0.81 -14.27 36.97
C ILE A 336 2.34 -14.24 36.74
N SER A 337 3.05 -15.33 37.06
CA SER A 337 4.51 -15.43 36.92
C SER A 337 5.00 -15.17 35.49
N ASP A 338 4.26 -15.62 34.47
CA ASP A 338 4.63 -15.46 33.05
C ASP A 338 4.82 -14.00 32.61
N TYR A 339 4.14 -13.07 33.30
CA TYR A 339 4.15 -11.64 32.98
C TYR A 339 4.87 -10.78 34.02
N LEU A 340 5.33 -11.38 35.14
CA LEU A 340 6.09 -10.69 36.18
C LEU A 340 7.56 -11.12 36.23
N GLU A 341 7.89 -12.36 35.85
CA GLU A 341 9.24 -12.94 35.88
C GLU A 341 10.01 -12.77 34.56
N SER A 342 9.38 -12.24 33.51
CA SER A 342 10.04 -11.86 32.27
C SER A 342 10.78 -10.52 32.44
N GLN A 343 12.00 -10.59 32.96
CA GLN A 343 13.08 -9.62 32.71
C GLN A 343 14.05 -10.18 31.67
#